data_AF-A0A8J7S214-F1
#
_entry.id   AF-A0A8J7S214-F1
#
_cell.length_a   1.000
_cell.length_b   1.000
_cell.length_c   1.000
_cell.angle_alpha   90.00
_cell.angle_beta   90.00
_cell.angle_gamma   90.00
#
_symmetry.space_group_name_H-M   'P 1'
#
loop_
_entity.id
_entity.type
_entity.pdbx_description
1 polymer ?
#
loop_
_entity_poly.entity_id
_entity_poly.type
_entity_poly.pdbx_seq_one_letter_code
_entity_poly.pdbx_strand_id
1 'polypeptide(L)'
;MSASKPFKSAASGRPGRPAPFSIRLSADERAYLERKAGNRLLGRYIRAKLLGDAETRRKAARVPAIDYAMLGQVLAALGKSELATHLCLLAAAAEAGRLELAEQDRAALKDACEDVREVRALLVSALGLKSGGRS
;
A
#
# COMPACT_ATOMS: atom_id res chain seq x y z
N MET A 1 -54.67 14.06 -11.49
CA MET A 1 -53.75 12.94 -11.77
C MET A 1 -52.39 13.55 -12.09
N SER A 2 -51.38 13.18 -11.31
CA SER A 2 -50.14 13.96 -11.09
C SER A 2 -49.18 13.88 -12.28
N ALA A 3 -48.56 15.02 -12.62
CA ALA A 3 -47.56 15.17 -13.66
C ALA A 3 -46.22 14.50 -13.26
N SER A 4 -45.68 13.65 -14.12
CA SER A 4 -44.35 13.05 -13.95
C SER A 4 -43.27 14.07 -14.34
N LYS A 5 -42.36 14.37 -13.41
CA LYS A 5 -41.22 15.27 -13.62
C LYS A 5 -40.10 14.55 -14.41
N PRO A 6 -39.38 15.20 -15.32
CA PRO A 6 -38.25 14.58 -15.99
C PRO A 6 -37.03 14.49 -15.07
N PHE A 7 -36.32 13.37 -15.15
CA PHE A 7 -35.06 13.13 -14.45
C PHE A 7 -33.94 14.03 -15.02
N LYS A 8 -33.35 14.89 -14.20
CA LYS A 8 -32.18 15.70 -14.57
C LYS A 8 -30.94 14.81 -14.68
N SER A 9 -30.31 14.76 -15.84
CA SER A 9 -28.95 14.19 -15.98
C SER A 9 -27.91 15.22 -15.58
N ALA A 10 -27.12 14.91 -14.55
CA ALA A 10 -25.98 15.72 -14.12
C ALA A 10 -24.66 14.95 -14.34
N ALA A 11 -23.58 15.74 -14.45
CA ALA A 11 -22.16 15.40 -14.54
C ALA A 11 -21.57 15.21 -15.95
N SER A 12 -21.01 16.29 -16.50
CA SER A 12 -19.94 16.24 -17.51
C SER A 12 -18.69 15.61 -16.88
N GLY A 13 -18.60 14.28 -16.95
CA GLY A 13 -17.46 13.52 -16.48
C GLY A 13 -16.21 13.75 -17.31
N ARG A 14 -15.03 13.66 -16.66
CA ARG A 14 -13.70 13.60 -17.29
C ARG A 14 -13.73 12.66 -18.52
N PRO A 15 -12.96 12.92 -19.60
CA PRO A 15 -13.00 12.08 -20.80
C PRO A 15 -12.81 10.62 -20.40
N GLY A 16 -13.89 9.85 -20.54
CA GLY A 16 -13.93 8.44 -20.19
C GLY A 16 -12.93 7.69 -21.06
N ARG A 17 -12.34 6.63 -20.49
CA ARG A 17 -11.53 5.71 -21.29
C ARG A 17 -12.39 5.23 -22.47
N PRO A 18 -11.82 5.08 -23.69
CA PRO A 18 -12.58 4.54 -24.80
C PRO A 18 -13.13 3.17 -24.42
N ALA A 19 -14.36 2.90 -24.85
CA ALA A 19 -15.02 1.62 -24.61
C ALA A 19 -14.16 0.47 -25.17
N PRO A 20 -14.15 -0.71 -24.52
CA PRO A 20 -13.38 -1.85 -25.01
C PRO A 20 -13.90 -2.32 -26.38
N PHE A 21 -12.98 -2.71 -27.25
CA PHE A 21 -13.31 -3.36 -28.53
C PHE A 21 -13.78 -4.80 -28.26
N SER A 22 -15.02 -5.10 -28.62
CA SER A 22 -15.61 -6.44 -28.49
C SER A 22 -15.65 -7.11 -29.86
N ILE A 23 -15.06 -8.30 -29.97
CA ILE A 23 -15.12 -9.15 -31.15
C ILE A 23 -15.92 -10.42 -30.83
N ARG A 24 -16.88 -10.78 -31.68
CA ARG A 24 -17.59 -12.06 -31.58
C ARG A 24 -16.74 -13.14 -32.23
N LEU A 25 -16.55 -14.25 -31.52
CA LEU A 25 -15.83 -15.42 -32.01
C LEU A 25 -16.78 -16.60 -31.93
N SER A 26 -16.82 -17.41 -32.98
CA SER A 26 -17.39 -18.75 -32.93
C SER A 26 -16.56 -19.67 -32.01
N ALA A 27 -17.12 -20.83 -31.64
CA ALA A 27 -16.43 -21.79 -30.78
C ALA A 27 -15.10 -22.26 -31.39
N ASP A 28 -15.09 -22.52 -32.70
CA ASP A 28 -13.91 -23.01 -33.42
C ASP A 28 -12.81 -21.95 -33.54
N GLU A 29 -13.20 -20.70 -33.83
CA GLU A 29 -12.27 -19.57 -33.88
C GLU A 29 -11.63 -19.30 -32.52
N ARG A 30 -12.43 -19.36 -31.45
CA ARG A 30 -11.93 -19.21 -30.08
C ARG A 30 -10.95 -20.31 -29.73
N ALA A 31 -11.30 -21.57 -29.98
CA ALA A 31 -10.43 -22.71 -29.70
C ALA A 31 -9.13 -22.64 -30.50
N TYR A 32 -9.18 -22.20 -31.76
CA TYR A 32 -7.99 -21.96 -32.58
C TYR A 32 -7.07 -20.91 -31.96
N LEU A 33 -7.63 -19.78 -31.49
CA LEU A 33 -6.86 -18.71 -30.88
C LEU A 33 -6.29 -19.11 -29.51
N GLU A 34 -7.02 -19.90 -28.72
CA GLU A 34 -6.54 -20.42 -27.43
C GLU A 34 -5.36 -21.39 -27.64
N ARG A 35 -5.45 -22.30 -28.63
CA ARG A 35 -4.32 -23.16 -29.00
C ARG A 35 -3.09 -22.36 -29.42
N LYS A 36 -3.27 -21.29 -30.21
CA LYS A 36 -2.15 -20.42 -30.61
C LYS A 36 -1.63 -19.53 -29.49
N ALA A 37 -2.46 -19.16 -28.53
CA ALA A 37 -2.06 -18.37 -27.37
C ALA A 37 -1.15 -19.18 -26.41
N GLY A 38 -1.32 -20.51 -26.37
CA GLY A 38 -0.54 -21.40 -25.50
C GLY A 38 -0.73 -21.02 -24.04
N ASN A 39 0.37 -20.72 -23.33
CA ASN A 39 0.33 -20.32 -21.92
C ASN A 39 0.07 -18.81 -21.69
N ARG A 40 -0.34 -18.07 -22.73
CA ARG A 40 -0.65 -16.63 -22.60
C ARG A 40 -2.15 -16.42 -22.51
N LEU A 41 -2.57 -15.43 -21.72
CA LEU A 41 -3.97 -14.99 -21.72
C LEU A 41 -4.42 -14.60 -23.13
N LEU A 42 -5.58 -15.11 -23.57
CA LEU A 42 -6.11 -14.93 -24.92
C LEU A 42 -6.14 -13.45 -25.35
N GLY A 43 -6.64 -12.55 -24.49
CA GLY A 43 -6.67 -11.12 -24.79
C GLY A 43 -5.30 -10.48 -24.96
N ARG A 44 -4.27 -10.96 -24.23
CA ARG A 44 -2.88 -10.50 -24.41
C ARG A 44 -2.30 -10.99 -25.72
N TYR A 45 -2.58 -12.25 -26.08
CA TYR A 45 -2.17 -12.81 -27.36
C TYR A 45 -2.80 -12.07 -28.55
N ILE A 46 -4.12 -11.87 -28.53
CA ILE A 46 -4.85 -11.15 -29.58
C ILE A 46 -4.33 -9.72 -29.73
N ARG A 47 -4.14 -9.01 -28.60
CA ARG A 47 -3.64 -7.64 -28.62
C ARG A 47 -2.22 -7.53 -29.16
N ALA A 48 -1.32 -8.42 -28.74
CA ALA A 48 0.05 -8.46 -29.25
C ALA A 48 0.10 -8.76 -30.76
N LYS A 49 -0.80 -9.63 -31.26
CA LYS A 49 -0.92 -9.91 -32.69
C LYS A 49 -1.52 -8.76 -33.49
N LEU A 50 -2.49 -8.03 -32.93
CA LEU A 50 -3.16 -6.92 -33.61
C LEU A 50 -2.34 -5.64 -33.63
N LEU A 51 -1.63 -5.35 -32.53
CA LEU A 51 -0.91 -4.09 -32.34
C LEU A 51 0.60 -4.21 -32.60
N GLY A 52 1.19 -5.41 -32.56
CA GLY A 52 2.62 -5.60 -32.78
C GLY A 52 3.47 -4.65 -31.93
N ASP A 53 4.35 -3.90 -32.60
CA ASP A 53 5.25 -2.91 -31.97
C ASP A 53 4.53 -1.64 -31.50
N ALA A 54 3.30 -1.39 -31.98
CA ALA A 54 2.46 -0.31 -31.48
C ALA A 54 1.79 -0.64 -30.14
N GLU A 55 1.96 -1.86 -29.60
CA GLU A 55 1.50 -2.18 -28.26
C GLU A 55 2.33 -1.42 -27.22
N THR A 56 1.76 -0.35 -26.65
CA THR A 56 2.30 0.26 -25.44
C THR A 56 2.30 -0.77 -24.32
N ARG A 57 3.50 -1.19 -23.91
CA ARG A 57 3.71 -2.12 -22.80
C ARG A 57 2.95 -1.60 -21.60
N ARG A 58 1.86 -2.28 -21.21
CA ARG A 58 1.17 -1.96 -19.96
C ARG A 58 2.21 -2.00 -18.86
N LYS A 59 2.33 -0.91 -18.08
CA LYS A 59 3.14 -0.91 -16.86
C LYS A 59 2.70 -2.14 -16.07
N ALA A 60 3.64 -3.07 -15.83
CA ALA A 60 3.38 -4.16 -14.91
C ALA A 60 2.85 -3.52 -13.63
N ALA A 61 1.72 -4.02 -13.12
CA ALA A 61 1.29 -3.60 -11.80
C ALA A 61 2.50 -3.81 -10.87
N ARG A 62 2.95 -2.74 -10.22
CA ARG A 62 4.03 -2.84 -9.22
C ARG A 62 3.52 -3.83 -8.18
N VAL A 63 4.05 -5.05 -8.21
CA VAL A 63 3.92 -5.96 -7.08
C VAL A 63 4.66 -5.26 -5.93
N PRO A 64 4.00 -4.95 -4.81
CA PRO A 64 4.71 -4.43 -3.66
C PRO A 64 5.73 -5.49 -3.24
N ALA A 65 7.02 -5.14 -3.28
CA ALA A 65 8.10 -6.06 -2.89
C ALA A 65 8.18 -6.27 -1.37
N ILE A 66 7.35 -5.55 -0.60
CA ILE A 66 7.28 -5.55 0.85
C ILE A 66 5.82 -5.73 1.23
N ASP A 67 5.54 -6.64 2.18
CA ASP A 67 4.21 -6.79 2.74
C ASP A 67 3.90 -5.60 3.66
N TYR A 68 3.35 -4.54 3.06
CA TYR A 68 2.89 -3.35 3.78
C TYR A 68 1.87 -3.69 4.88
N ALA A 69 1.14 -4.80 4.77
CA ALA A 69 0.22 -5.23 5.81
C ALA A 69 0.99 -5.75 7.03
N MET A 70 2.05 -6.55 6.83
CA MET A 70 2.93 -6.97 7.92
C MET A 70 3.61 -5.78 8.61
N LEU A 71 4.14 -4.82 7.85
CA LEU A 71 4.72 -3.59 8.45
C LEU A 71 3.69 -2.80 9.26
N GLY A 72 2.45 -2.71 8.76
CA GLY A 72 1.35 -2.08 9.51
C GLY A 72 1.01 -2.81 10.80
N GLN A 73 1.04 -4.15 10.80
CA GLN A 73 0.82 -4.95 12.00
C GLN A 73 1.94 -4.75 13.04
N VAL A 74 3.21 -4.70 12.60
CA VAL A 74 4.34 -4.41 13.48
C VAL A 74 4.20 -3.02 14.10
N LEU A 75 3.87 -2.00 13.31
CA LEU A 75 3.67 -0.64 13.82
C LEU A 75 2.49 -0.57 14.82
N ALA A 76 1.40 -1.28 14.55
CA ALA A 76 0.26 -1.36 15.46
C ALA A 76 0.61 -2.10 16.77
N ALA A 77 1.36 -3.19 16.70
CA ALA A 77 1.83 -3.92 17.88
C ALA A 77 2.78 -3.05 18.71
N LEU A 78 3.70 -2.32 18.07
CA LEU A 78 4.60 -1.38 18.74
C LEU A 78 3.84 -0.25 19.42
N GLY A 79 2.82 0.31 18.77
CA GLY A 79 1.97 1.35 19.35
C GLY A 79 1.09 0.87 20.51
N LYS A 80 0.67 -0.41 20.49
CA LYS A 80 -0.03 -1.06 21.61
C LYS A 80 0.91 -1.43 22.76
N SER A 81 2.16 -1.75 22.44
CA SER A 81 3.16 -2.02 23.47
C SER A 81 3.45 -0.71 24.18
N GLU A 82 3.18 -0.66 25.47
CA GLU A 82 3.55 0.48 26.31
C GLU A 82 5.08 0.58 26.51
N LEU A 83 5.88 -0.14 25.71
CA LEU A 83 7.35 -0.18 25.76
C LEU A 83 7.97 1.22 25.73
N ALA A 84 7.58 2.05 24.76
CA ALA A 84 8.12 3.41 24.66
C ALA A 84 7.76 4.26 25.89
N THR A 85 6.56 4.07 26.43
CA THR A 85 6.10 4.77 27.64
C THR A 85 6.88 4.28 28.86
N HIS A 86 7.00 2.97 29.06
CA HIS A 86 7.72 2.37 30.18
C HIS A 86 9.20 2.75 30.17
N LEU A 87 9.86 2.70 29.01
CA LEU A 87 11.26 3.11 28.88
C LEU A 87 11.44 4.59 29.23
N CYS A 88 10.55 5.46 28.76
CA CYS A 88 10.61 6.89 29.09
C CYS A 88 10.36 7.15 30.58
N LEU A 89 9.45 6.40 31.21
CA LEU A 89 9.18 6.51 32.65
C LEU A 89 10.36 6.03 33.49
N LEU A 90 11.01 4.93 33.09
CA LEU A 90 12.22 4.42 33.73
C LEU A 90 13.37 5.41 33.59
N ALA A 91 13.58 5.97 32.40
CA ALA A 91 14.60 7.00 32.15
C ALA A 91 14.35 8.22 33.04
N ALA A 92 13.11 8.73 33.10
CA ALA A 92 12.75 9.85 33.96
C ALA A 92 12.89 9.53 35.46
N ALA A 93 12.62 8.29 35.89
CA ALA A 93 12.83 7.85 37.27
C ALA A 93 14.33 7.81 37.63
N ALA A 94 15.17 7.34 36.71
CA ALA A 94 16.62 7.33 36.86
C ALA A 94 17.21 8.75 36.91
N GLU A 95 16.76 9.66 36.03
CA GLU A 95 17.19 11.06 36.02
C GLU A 95 16.75 11.80 37.30
N ALA A 96 15.56 11.50 37.83
CA ALA A 96 15.06 12.05 39.07
C ALA A 96 15.74 11.47 40.33
N GLY A 97 16.71 10.57 40.19
CA GLY A 97 17.38 9.91 41.31
C GLY A 97 16.48 8.94 42.10
N ARG A 98 15.30 8.58 41.56
CA ARG A 98 14.39 7.60 42.18
C ARG A 98 14.81 6.15 41.89
N LEU A 99 15.71 5.97 40.94
CA LEU A 99 16.32 4.69 40.60
C LEU A 99 17.84 4.86 40.62
N GLU A 100 18.50 4.13 41.51
CA GLU A 100 19.96 4.04 41.54
C GLU A 100 20.43 3.15 40.38
N LEU A 101 21.14 3.77 39.45
CA LEU A 101 21.73 3.10 38.29
C LEU A 101 23.16 3.62 38.13
N ALA A 102 24.07 2.76 37.69
CA ALA A 102 25.37 3.22 37.26
C ALA A 102 25.22 4.13 36.02
N GLU A 103 26.16 5.05 35.83
CA GLU A 103 26.07 6.02 34.73
C GLU A 103 26.03 5.34 33.35
N GLN A 104 26.73 4.20 33.21
CA GLN A 104 26.67 3.35 32.02
C GLN A 104 25.26 2.80 31.74
N ASP A 105 24.51 2.40 32.79
CA ASP A 105 23.18 1.82 32.64
C ASP A 105 22.15 2.91 32.32
N ARG A 106 22.35 4.12 32.85
CA ARG A 106 21.55 5.30 32.49
C ARG A 106 21.75 5.69 31.03
N ALA A 107 22.98 5.67 30.54
CA ALA A 107 23.28 5.90 29.14
C ALA A 107 22.61 4.85 28.24
N ALA A 108 22.78 3.55 28.57
CA ALA A 108 22.14 2.46 27.83
C ALA A 108 20.61 2.57 27.80
N LEU A 109 19.98 3.05 28.89
CA LEU A 109 18.54 3.27 28.95
C LEU A 109 18.09 4.44 28.05
N LYS A 110 18.91 5.49 27.93
CA LYS A 110 18.65 6.60 26.99
C LYS A 110 18.78 6.12 25.54
N ASP A 111 19.82 5.35 25.24
CA ASP A 111 20.04 4.78 23.91
C ASP A 111 18.87 3.88 23.50
N ALA A 112 18.40 3.01 24.42
CA ALA A 112 17.21 2.19 24.18
C ALA A 112 15.94 3.01 23.86
N CYS A 113 15.79 4.19 24.48
CA CYS A 113 14.67 5.08 24.17
C CYS A 113 14.80 5.69 22.75
N GLU A 114 16.02 5.99 22.32
CA GLU A 114 16.33 6.51 21.00
C GLU A 114 16.13 5.45 19.91
N ASP A 115 16.64 4.24 20.12
CA ASP A 115 16.47 3.10 19.21
C ASP A 115 14.99 2.81 18.93
N VAL A 116 14.15 2.79 19.97
CA VAL A 116 12.70 2.55 19.80
C VAL A 116 12.02 3.69 19.03
N ARG A 117 12.48 4.94 19.20
CA ARG A 117 11.99 6.09 18.42
C ARG A 117 12.40 5.97 16.95
N GLU A 118 13.63 5.55 16.69
CA GLU A 118 14.15 5.34 15.34
C GLU A 118 13.40 4.22 14.62
N VAL A 119 13.22 3.05 15.26
CA VAL A 119 12.42 1.94 14.72
C VAL A 119 11.03 2.41 14.34
N ARG A 120 10.37 3.20 15.19
CA ARG A 120 9.05 3.77 14.89
C ARG A 120 9.10 4.70 13.68
N ALA A 121 10.10 5.57 13.58
CA ALA A 121 10.25 6.51 12.47
C ALA A 121 10.48 5.79 11.13
N LEU A 122 11.33 4.75 11.13
CA LEU A 122 11.59 3.91 9.97
C LEU A 122 10.32 3.19 9.49
N LEU A 123 9.53 2.62 10.41
CA LEU A 123 8.25 1.96 10.07
C LEU A 123 7.23 2.94 9.48
N VAL A 124 7.10 4.13 10.07
CA VAL A 124 6.19 5.19 9.57
C VAL A 124 6.61 5.65 8.16
N SER A 125 7.92 5.85 7.94
CA SER A 125 8.49 6.23 6.65
C SER A 125 8.28 5.14 5.60
N ALA A 126 8.54 3.87 5.95
CA ALA A 126 8.36 2.72 5.07
C ALA A 126 6.90 2.56 4.62
N LEU A 127 5.93 2.89 5.48
CA LEU A 127 4.50 2.87 5.17
C LEU A 127 4.02 4.12 4.41
N GLY A 128 4.88 5.12 4.20
CA GLY A 128 4.51 6.38 3.56
C GLY A 128 3.56 7.24 4.39
N LEU A 129 3.50 7.01 5.70
CA LEU A 129 2.69 7.78 6.63
C LEU A 129 3.45 9.05 7.02
N LYS A 130 2.76 10.18 7.11
CA LYS A 130 3.35 11.38 7.71
C LYS A 130 3.48 11.13 9.21
N SER A 131 4.68 11.31 9.75
CA SER A 131 4.91 11.41 11.19
C SER A 131 3.99 12.51 11.75
N GLY A 132 2.86 12.09 12.32
CA GLY A 132 1.89 12.97 12.95
C GLY A 132 2.46 13.46 14.27
N GLY A 133 3.33 14.47 14.20
CA GLY A 133 3.52 15.39 15.30
C GLY A 133 2.18 16.06 15.56
N ARG A 134 1.63 15.90 16.76
CA ARG A 134 0.45 16.63 17.21
C ARG A 134 0.76 18.14 17.10
N SER A 135 -0.03 18.83 16.27
CA SER A 135 -0.22 20.28 16.39
C SER A 135 -1.17 20.58 17.55
#